data_AF-A0A8E1V1S9-F1
#
_entry.id   AF-A0A8E1V1S9-F1
#
_cell.length_a   1.000
_cell.length_b   1.000
_cell.length_c   1.000
_cell.angle_alpha   90.00
_cell.angle_beta   90.00
_cell.angle_gamma   90.00
#
_symmetry.space_group_name_H-M   'P 1'
#
loop_
_entity.id
_entity.type
_entity.pdbx_description
1 polymer ?
#
loop_
_entity_poly.entity_id
_entity_poly.type
_entity_poly.pdbx_seq_one_letter_code
_entity_poly.pdbx_strand_id
1 'polypeptide(L)'
;MNTLLKIAAAAAASLTITIVSNTQPVHAADTYYKVGKIRTTTPTSWRGNWYSYVNGKFCLTQVNKYSVTQKYKGKKHTLFKSSWKGYRKLAVAKIKGTSRYTFNAYAKKAYQSDKGWRITHRTVEKQRIKVLRDYSGGKAYVDLFRSPVYKSYSK
;
A
#
# COMPACT_ATOMS: atom_id res chain seq x y z
N MET A 1 40.32 25.23 -66.14
CA MET A 1 39.37 24.13 -66.38
C MET A 1 38.89 23.62 -65.03
N ASN A 2 37.57 23.66 -64.82
CA ASN A 2 36.89 23.11 -63.67
C ASN A 2 37.04 21.59 -63.61
N THR A 3 37.37 21.05 -62.42
CA THR A 3 36.78 19.79 -61.99
C THR A 3 36.71 19.71 -60.47
N LEU A 4 35.46 19.72 -60.00
CA LEU A 4 35.01 19.52 -58.64
C LEU A 4 34.92 18.02 -58.30
N LEU A 5 35.13 17.70 -57.00
CA LEU A 5 34.48 16.63 -56.21
C LEU A 5 34.86 15.16 -56.57
N LYS A 6 35.07 14.23 -55.63
CA LYS A 6 34.36 13.95 -54.38
C LYS A 6 35.26 13.27 -53.34
N ILE A 7 35.28 13.81 -52.13
CA ILE A 7 35.82 13.17 -50.92
C ILE A 7 34.71 12.26 -50.38
N ALA A 8 34.97 10.96 -50.27
CA ALA A 8 34.13 10.04 -49.50
C ALA A 8 34.79 9.83 -48.13
N ALA A 9 34.45 10.69 -47.17
CA ALA A 9 34.82 10.47 -45.77
C ALA A 9 33.71 9.64 -45.11
N ALA A 10 33.96 8.35 -44.92
CA ALA A 10 33.11 7.49 -44.11
C ALA A 10 33.37 7.79 -42.63
N ALA A 11 32.53 8.63 -42.01
CA ALA A 11 32.54 8.82 -40.57
C ALA A 11 31.85 7.63 -39.89
N ALA A 12 32.65 6.68 -39.39
CA ALA A 12 32.15 5.63 -38.51
C ALA A 12 31.88 6.23 -37.12
N ALA A 13 30.61 6.58 -36.85
CA ALA A 13 30.19 6.97 -35.51
C ALA A 13 30.04 5.70 -34.65
N SER A 14 31.08 5.36 -33.90
CA SER A 14 31.02 4.30 -32.88
C SER A 14 30.21 4.81 -31.68
N LEU A 15 28.93 4.44 -31.61
CA LEU A 15 28.06 4.75 -30.49
C LEU A 15 28.43 3.86 -29.30
N THR A 16 29.33 4.32 -28.44
CA THR A 16 29.63 3.67 -27.16
C THR A 16 28.49 3.97 -26.19
N ILE A 17 27.57 3.02 -26.01
CA ILE A 17 26.53 3.11 -24.99
C ILE A 17 27.18 2.72 -23.65
N THR A 18 27.73 3.71 -22.96
CA THR A 18 28.16 3.54 -21.58
C THR A 18 26.90 3.45 -20.71
N ILE A 19 26.50 2.23 -20.36
CA ILE A 19 25.43 2.01 -19.38
C ILE A 19 25.96 2.44 -18.02
N VAL A 20 25.79 3.71 -17.68
CA VAL A 20 26.02 4.19 -16.32
C VAL A 20 24.93 3.57 -15.45
N SER A 21 25.27 2.44 -14.86
CA SER A 21 24.50 1.83 -13.80
C SER A 21 24.56 2.76 -12.59
N ASN A 22 23.69 3.77 -12.55
CA ASN A 22 23.42 4.55 -11.35
C ASN A 22 22.77 3.60 -10.33
N THR A 23 23.60 2.79 -9.68
CA THR A 23 23.24 2.08 -8.46
C THR A 23 23.23 3.11 -7.34
N GLN A 24 22.25 4.02 -7.40
CA GLN A 24 21.89 4.75 -6.20
C GLN A 24 21.52 3.69 -5.16
N PRO A 25 22.18 3.67 -3.99
CA PRO A 25 21.72 2.82 -2.91
C PRO A 25 20.26 3.20 -2.67
N VAL A 26 19.37 2.24 -2.86
CA VAL A 26 17.96 2.41 -2.49
C VAL A 26 17.96 2.54 -0.97
N HIS A 27 18.08 3.77 -0.50
CA HIS A 27 17.81 4.11 0.89
C HIS A 27 16.42 3.56 1.19
N ALA A 28 16.34 2.60 2.12
CA ALA A 28 15.06 2.18 2.65
C ALA A 28 14.40 3.45 3.17
N ALA A 29 13.21 3.78 2.65
CA ALA A 29 12.63 5.09 2.90
C ALA A 29 12.44 5.32 4.40
N ASP A 30 12.98 6.42 4.92
CA ASP A 30 12.73 6.92 6.29
C ASP A 30 11.24 7.26 6.54
N THR A 31 10.40 7.10 5.53
CA THR A 31 8.93 7.33 5.55
C THR A 31 8.13 6.19 6.16
N TYR A 32 8.77 5.09 6.56
CA TYR A 32 8.07 3.94 7.16
C TYR A 32 8.05 3.99 8.68
N TYR A 33 6.91 3.62 9.27
CA TYR A 33 6.78 3.56 10.73
C TYR A 33 7.89 2.72 11.36
N LYS A 34 8.51 3.24 12.42
CA LYS A 34 9.33 2.43 13.32
C LYS A 34 8.44 1.36 13.94
N VAL A 35 8.66 0.10 13.57
CA VAL A 35 7.86 -1.04 14.05
C VAL A 35 8.54 -1.75 15.21
N GLY A 36 7.72 -2.22 16.16
CA GLY A 36 8.15 -3.09 17.27
C GLY A 36 8.02 -4.56 16.89
N LYS A 37 7.40 -5.37 17.75
CA LYS A 37 7.17 -6.79 17.50
C LYS A 37 6.37 -7.01 16.20
N ILE A 38 6.96 -7.75 15.27
CA ILE A 38 6.33 -8.17 14.02
C ILE A 38 5.53 -9.44 14.28
N ARG A 39 4.26 -9.45 13.84
CA ARG A 39 3.46 -10.66 13.69
C ARG A 39 3.61 -11.12 12.25
N THR A 40 4.05 -12.36 12.09
CA THR A 40 4.32 -12.97 10.78
C THR A 40 3.07 -13.01 9.89
N THR A 41 1.86 -12.94 10.44
CA THR A 41 0.62 -12.92 9.65
C THR A 41 -0.42 -11.95 10.19
N THR A 42 -1.29 -11.46 9.31
CA THR A 42 -2.49 -10.70 9.66
C THR A 42 -3.31 -11.42 10.74
N PRO A 43 -3.66 -10.75 11.86
CA PRO A 43 -4.45 -11.34 12.94
C PRO A 43 -5.80 -11.86 12.44
N THR A 44 -6.26 -12.99 12.97
CA THR A 44 -7.56 -13.59 12.61
C THR A 44 -8.72 -12.61 12.83
N SER A 45 -8.69 -11.83 13.92
CA SER A 45 -9.70 -10.80 14.22
C SER A 45 -9.80 -9.69 13.16
N TRP A 46 -8.78 -9.53 12.32
CA TRP A 46 -8.76 -8.55 11.23
C TRP A 46 -9.22 -9.15 9.89
N ARG A 47 -9.22 -10.48 9.75
CA ARG A 47 -9.54 -11.17 8.49
C ARG A 47 -11.04 -11.16 8.22
N GLY A 48 -11.41 -11.21 6.95
CA GLY A 48 -12.78 -11.24 6.45
C GLY A 48 -13.12 -10.01 5.62
N ASN A 49 -14.42 -9.86 5.37
CA ASN A 49 -14.98 -8.74 4.63
C ASN A 49 -15.14 -7.53 5.55
N TRP A 50 -14.79 -6.38 5.01
CA TRP A 50 -15.03 -5.08 5.60
C TRP A 50 -15.60 -4.14 4.56
N TYR A 51 -16.46 -3.23 4.97
CA TYR A 51 -17.18 -2.31 4.11
C TYR A 51 -16.80 -0.88 4.46
N SER A 52 -16.69 -0.02 3.47
CA SER A 52 -16.59 1.43 3.69
C SER A 52 -17.46 2.14 2.68
N TYR A 53 -17.82 3.38 2.98
CA TYR A 53 -18.60 4.22 2.09
C TYR A 53 -17.72 5.36 1.57
N VAL A 54 -17.49 5.40 0.26
CA VAL A 54 -16.62 6.38 -0.39
C VAL A 54 -17.38 6.99 -1.56
N ASN A 55 -17.59 8.31 -1.53
CA ASN A 55 -18.25 9.09 -2.59
C ASN A 55 -19.60 8.47 -3.03
N GLY A 56 -20.50 8.21 -2.09
CA GLY A 56 -21.82 7.70 -2.45
C GLY A 56 -21.90 6.18 -2.67
N LYS A 57 -20.78 5.45 -2.58
CA LYS A 57 -20.72 4.02 -2.98
C LYS A 57 -20.04 3.14 -1.94
N PHE A 58 -20.52 1.90 -1.83
CA PHE A 58 -19.87 0.88 -1.02
C PHE A 58 -18.57 0.38 -1.66
N CYS A 59 -17.52 0.31 -0.85
CA CYS A 59 -16.28 -0.39 -1.15
C CYS A 59 -16.18 -1.64 -0.26
N LEU A 60 -15.89 -2.78 -0.87
CA LEU A 60 -15.61 -4.02 -0.14
C LEU A 60 -14.10 -4.18 0.01
N THR A 61 -13.59 -4.10 1.24
CA THR A 61 -12.20 -4.41 1.58
C THR A 61 -12.13 -5.80 2.19
N GLN A 62 -11.41 -6.72 1.55
CA GLN A 62 -11.20 -8.08 2.01
C GLN A 62 -9.79 -8.18 2.59
N VAL A 63 -9.72 -8.59 3.87
CA VAL A 63 -8.46 -8.80 4.58
C VAL A 63 -8.27 -10.30 4.77
N ASN A 64 -7.15 -10.86 4.34
CA ASN A 64 -6.84 -12.26 4.56
C ASN A 64 -5.39 -12.45 5.04
N LYS A 65 -4.94 -13.70 5.10
CA LYS A 65 -3.59 -14.10 5.56
C LYS A 65 -2.46 -13.57 4.66
N TYR A 66 -2.75 -13.28 3.40
CA TYR A 66 -1.79 -13.02 2.32
C TYR A 66 -1.86 -11.60 1.77
N SER A 67 -3.04 -10.98 1.80
CA SER A 67 -3.26 -9.66 1.22
C SER A 67 -4.45 -8.92 1.83
N VAL A 68 -4.51 -7.63 1.53
CA VAL A 68 -5.68 -6.77 1.64
C VAL A 68 -6.05 -6.31 0.25
N THR A 69 -7.28 -6.57 -0.17
CA THR A 69 -7.78 -6.15 -1.48
C THR A 69 -9.04 -5.33 -1.30
N GLN A 70 -9.28 -4.36 -2.17
CA GLN A 70 -10.48 -3.55 -2.19
C GLN A 70 -11.18 -3.67 -3.54
N LYS A 71 -12.49 -3.92 -3.52
CA LYS A 71 -13.36 -3.84 -4.69
C LYS A 71 -14.09 -2.51 -4.68
N TYR A 72 -13.89 -1.70 -5.71
CA TYR A 72 -14.57 -0.42 -5.93
C TYR A 72 -14.96 -0.28 -7.39
N LYS A 73 -16.21 0.16 -7.67
CA LYS A 73 -16.76 0.27 -9.04
C LYS A 73 -16.52 -0.99 -9.89
N GLY A 74 -16.71 -2.17 -9.29
CA GLY A 74 -16.51 -3.47 -9.96
C GLY A 74 -15.05 -3.93 -10.08
N LYS A 75 -14.06 -3.04 -9.93
CA LYS A 75 -12.64 -3.35 -10.06
C LYS A 75 -12.01 -3.75 -8.73
N LYS A 76 -11.14 -4.77 -8.73
CA LYS A 76 -10.40 -5.25 -7.57
C LYS A 76 -8.97 -4.70 -7.58
N HIS A 77 -8.59 -4.06 -6.48
CA HIS A 77 -7.26 -3.48 -6.26
C HIS A 77 -6.59 -4.19 -5.09
N THR A 78 -5.32 -4.55 -5.20
CA THR A 78 -4.55 -5.05 -4.06
C THR A 78 -3.93 -3.86 -3.33
N LEU A 79 -4.36 -3.60 -2.11
CA LEU A 79 -3.84 -2.51 -1.29
C LEU A 79 -2.51 -2.92 -0.63
N PHE A 80 -2.49 -4.13 -0.05
CA PHE A 80 -1.32 -4.66 0.64
C PHE A 80 -1.14 -6.13 0.30
N LYS A 81 0.10 -6.55 0.04
CA LYS A 81 0.50 -7.96 -0.10
C LYS A 81 1.94 -8.11 0.36
N SER A 82 2.35 -9.32 0.74
CA SER A 82 3.77 -9.57 0.97
C SER A 82 4.56 -9.36 -0.32
N SER A 83 5.64 -8.60 -0.23
CA SER A 83 6.58 -8.36 -1.33
C SER A 83 7.92 -9.07 -1.13
N TRP A 84 8.09 -9.82 -0.04
CA TRP A 84 9.35 -10.50 0.25
C TRP A 84 9.41 -11.87 -0.44
N LYS A 85 10.43 -12.07 -1.28
CA LYS A 85 10.80 -13.35 -1.90
C LYS A 85 10.89 -14.51 -0.88
N GLY A 86 10.07 -15.54 -1.07
CA GLY A 86 10.00 -16.70 -0.16
C GLY A 86 9.03 -16.54 1.01
N TYR A 87 8.51 -15.32 1.26
CA TYR A 87 7.53 -15.08 2.30
C TYR A 87 6.18 -14.65 1.71
N ARG A 88 5.17 -15.52 1.76
CA ARG A 88 3.87 -15.28 1.10
C ARG A 88 2.82 -14.61 1.99
N LYS A 89 2.98 -14.63 3.31
CA LYS A 89 1.96 -14.12 4.25
C LYS A 89 2.12 -12.63 4.47
N LEU A 90 1.01 -11.90 4.61
CA LEU A 90 1.06 -10.49 4.94
C LEU A 90 1.40 -10.32 6.42
N ALA A 91 2.62 -9.87 6.72
CA ALA A 91 3.03 -9.56 8.07
C ALA A 91 2.45 -8.22 8.54
N VAL A 92 2.17 -8.11 9.83
CA VAL A 92 1.77 -6.85 10.47
C VAL A 92 2.69 -6.56 11.63
N ALA A 93 2.88 -5.30 11.99
CA ALA A 93 3.66 -4.97 13.17
C ALA A 93 3.06 -3.81 13.93
N LYS A 94 3.23 -3.82 15.24
CA LYS A 94 2.83 -2.71 16.10
C LYS A 94 3.76 -1.53 15.83
N ILE A 95 3.20 -0.35 15.57
CA ILE A 95 3.96 0.88 15.41
C ILE A 95 4.46 1.30 16.80
N LYS A 96 5.78 1.49 16.96
CA LYS A 96 6.41 1.85 18.24
C LYS A 96 5.77 3.12 18.82
N GLY A 97 5.58 3.15 20.13
CA GLY A 97 4.94 4.27 20.83
C GLY A 97 3.43 4.41 20.60
N THR A 98 2.76 3.46 19.92
CA THR A 98 1.32 3.53 19.66
C THR A 98 0.61 2.19 19.90
N SER A 99 -0.72 2.21 19.94
CA SER A 99 -1.56 1.00 19.91
C SER A 99 -1.95 0.56 18.49
N ARG A 100 -1.30 1.10 17.46
CA ARG A 100 -1.66 0.94 16.04
C ARG A 100 -0.75 -0.10 15.38
N TYR A 101 -1.20 -0.68 14.28
CA TYR A 101 -0.41 -1.63 13.49
C TYR A 101 -0.34 -1.19 12.03
N THR A 102 0.76 -1.53 11.38
CA THR A 102 0.95 -1.35 9.93
C THR A 102 0.89 -2.70 9.22
N PHE A 103 0.37 -2.70 8.00
CA PHE A 103 0.43 -3.85 7.09
C PHE A 103 1.76 -3.89 6.34
N ASN A 104 2.15 -5.10 5.93
CA ASN A 104 3.36 -5.37 5.17
C ASN A 104 4.64 -4.97 5.92
N ALA A 105 4.73 -5.34 7.21
CA ALA A 105 5.85 -4.99 8.08
C ALA A 105 7.21 -5.59 7.66
N TYR A 106 7.21 -6.49 6.68
CA TYR A 106 8.38 -7.12 6.10
C TYR A 106 8.82 -6.47 4.78
N ALA A 107 8.20 -5.35 4.39
CA ALA A 107 8.59 -4.66 3.18
C ALA A 107 9.98 -4.02 3.37
N LYS A 108 10.99 -4.56 2.68
CA LYS A 108 12.34 -3.97 2.62
C LYS A 108 12.55 -3.02 1.43
N LYS A 109 11.80 -3.22 0.34
CA LYS A 109 11.92 -2.50 -0.95
C LYS A 109 10.58 -2.13 -1.60
N ALA A 110 9.47 -2.31 -0.89
CA ALA A 110 8.13 -2.03 -1.40
C ALA A 110 7.28 -1.36 -0.32
N TYR A 111 6.10 -0.90 -0.69
CA TYR A 111 5.22 -0.11 0.19
C TYR A 111 4.81 -0.88 1.47
N GLN A 112 5.38 -0.47 2.60
CA GLN A 112 4.77 -0.66 3.92
C GLN A 112 3.65 0.38 4.07
N SER A 113 2.54 0.01 4.70
CA SER A 113 1.43 0.95 4.84
C SER A 113 1.85 2.18 5.64
N ASP A 114 1.62 3.36 5.07
CA ASP A 114 1.67 4.68 5.72
C ASP A 114 0.54 4.89 6.74
N LYS A 115 -0.35 3.91 6.89
CA LYS A 115 -1.51 3.95 7.77
C LYS A 115 -1.30 3.16 9.04
N GLY A 116 -1.76 3.73 10.15
CA GLY A 116 -1.82 3.07 11.45
C GLY A 116 -3.21 2.51 11.70
N TRP A 117 -3.36 1.19 11.64
CA TRP A 117 -4.64 0.50 11.77
C TRP A 117 -4.90 0.01 13.19
N ARG A 118 -6.15 0.08 13.66
CA ARG A 118 -6.57 -0.53 14.93
C ARG A 118 -8.05 -0.91 14.89
N ILE A 119 -8.38 -2.04 15.52
CA ILE A 119 -9.79 -2.37 15.80
C ILE A 119 -10.28 -1.45 16.91
N THR A 120 -11.40 -0.78 16.66
CA THR A 120 -12.15 -0.01 17.65
C THR A 120 -13.63 -0.29 17.50
N HIS A 121 -14.44 0.41 18.27
CA HIS A 121 -15.89 0.37 18.17
C HIS A 121 -16.41 1.77 17.87
N ARG A 122 -17.55 1.81 17.17
CA ARG A 122 -18.31 3.00 16.85
C ARG A 122 -19.76 2.74 17.23
N THR A 123 -20.44 3.76 17.76
CA THR A 123 -21.89 3.72 17.91
C THR A 123 -22.50 4.35 16.66
N VAL A 124 -23.34 3.59 15.95
CA VAL A 124 -24.10 4.03 14.78
C VAL A 124 -25.53 3.58 15.00
N GLU A 125 -26.49 4.50 14.91
CA GLU A 125 -27.92 4.19 15.12
C GLU A 125 -28.18 3.42 16.42
N LYS A 126 -27.56 3.87 17.53
CA LYS A 126 -27.61 3.23 18.85
C LYS A 126 -27.02 1.81 18.93
N GLN A 127 -26.39 1.32 17.85
CA GLN A 127 -25.71 0.03 17.82
C GLN A 127 -24.19 0.21 17.89
N ARG A 128 -23.54 -0.54 18.78
CA ARG A 128 -22.09 -0.57 18.89
C ARG A 128 -21.51 -1.56 17.88
N ILE A 129 -20.89 -1.05 16.83
CA ILE A 129 -20.30 -1.86 15.75
C ILE A 129 -18.77 -1.86 15.82
N LYS A 130 -18.17 -3.00 15.45
CA LYS A 130 -16.72 -3.16 15.35
C LYS A 130 -16.21 -2.55 14.04
N VAL A 131 -15.17 -1.74 14.12
CA VAL A 131 -14.54 -1.09 12.97
C VAL A 131 -13.03 -1.30 12.98
N LEU A 132 -12.45 -1.44 11.79
CA LEU A 132 -11.01 -1.37 11.58
C LEU A 132 -10.71 0.04 11.07
N ARG A 133 -10.20 0.89 11.97
CA ARG A 133 -9.97 2.32 11.73
C ARG A 133 -8.53 2.58 11.30
N ASP A 134 -8.40 3.44 10.30
CA ASP A 134 -7.16 4.08 9.89
C ASP A 134 -6.91 5.36 10.71
N TYR A 135 -5.74 5.44 11.33
CA TYR A 135 -5.24 6.57 12.12
C TYR A 135 -3.99 7.23 11.49
N SER A 136 -3.80 7.15 10.17
CA SER A 136 -2.84 8.00 9.46
C SER A 136 -3.12 9.48 9.77
N GLY A 137 -2.07 10.27 9.98
CA GLY A 137 -2.10 11.63 10.56
C GLY A 137 -2.80 12.73 9.73
N GLY A 138 -3.65 12.36 8.77
CA GLY A 138 -4.46 13.30 8.00
C GLY A 138 -5.88 13.41 8.55
N LYS A 139 -6.55 14.56 8.33
CA LYS A 139 -7.95 14.82 8.71
C LYS A 139 -8.99 13.88 8.06
N ALA A 140 -8.56 12.87 7.28
CA ALA A 140 -9.40 11.88 6.63
C ALA A 140 -9.11 10.48 7.19
N TYR A 141 -9.93 10.04 8.14
CA TYR A 141 -9.93 8.67 8.63
C TYR A 141 -10.84 7.79 7.75
N VAL A 142 -10.40 6.58 7.42
CA VAL A 142 -11.26 5.57 6.80
C VAL A 142 -11.62 4.53 7.86
N ASP A 143 -12.91 4.44 8.18
CA ASP A 143 -13.47 3.34 8.97
C ASP A 143 -13.91 2.22 8.04
N LEU A 144 -13.39 1.02 8.29
CA LEU A 144 -13.86 -0.20 7.67
C LEU A 144 -14.80 -0.92 8.65
N PHE A 145 -16.04 -1.20 8.24
CA PHE A 145 -17.10 -1.81 9.05
C PHE A 145 -17.25 -3.30 8.76
N ARG A 146 -17.59 -4.12 9.75
CA ARG A 146 -17.84 -5.55 9.52
C ARG A 146 -19.11 -5.84 8.72
N SER A 147 -20.11 -4.98 8.85
CA SER A 147 -21.35 -5.00 8.08
C SER A 147 -21.45 -3.72 7.26
N PRO A 148 -22.11 -3.73 6.09
CA PRO A 148 -22.48 -2.48 5.41
C PRO A 148 -23.24 -1.58 6.38
N VAL A 149 -22.75 -0.35 6.56
CA VAL A 149 -23.50 0.70 7.25
C VAL A 149 -24.20 1.50 6.16
N TYR A 150 -25.53 1.44 6.15
CA TYR A 150 -26.36 1.97 5.06
C TYR A 150 -26.39 3.49 4.97
N LYS A 151 -25.95 4.20 6.02
CA LYS A 151 -25.85 5.66 6.00
C LYS A 151 -24.44 6.12 5.71
N SER A 152 -24.34 6.93 4.66
CA SER A 152 -23.15 7.68 4.31
C SER A 152 -22.79 8.63 5.43
N TYR A 153 -21.50 8.70 5.78
CA TYR A 153 -21.00 9.83 6.56
C TYR A 153 -20.96 11.01 5.59
N SER A 154 -22.04 11.79 5.52
CA SER A 154 -21.94 13.16 5.00
C SER A 154 -20.99 13.93 5.93
N LYS A 155 -20.07 14.69 5.33
CA LYS A 155 -19.16 15.58 6.04
C LYS A 155 -19.91 16.55 6.93
#